data_AF-A0A1A6B2L5-F1
#
_entry.id   AF-A0A1A6B2L5-F1
#
_cell.length_a   1.000
_cell.length_b   1.000
_cell.length_c   1.000
_cell.angle_alpha   90.00
_cell.angle_beta   90.00
_cell.angle_gamma   90.00
#
_symmetry.space_group_name_H-M   'P 1'
#
loop_
_entity.id
_entity.type
_entity.pdbx_description
1 polymer ?
#
loop_
_entity_poly.entity_id
_entity_poly.type
_entity_poly.pdbx_seq_one_letter_code
_entity_poly.pdbx_strand_id
1 'polypeptide(L)'
;MRVIAINGGPRKNHNTATLLNKVLEGAASQGAETEIIHLYDLNFKGCASCFACKLKGGKSYGKCARVDDLSPVLKKLDTADAVVLGSPIYLGNVTGETRSFIERLFFPLIEYTKRQSNNRCTYGWIS
;
A
#
# COMPACT_ATOMS: atom_id res chain seq x y z
N MET A 1 -3.39 -17.06 7.26
CA MET A 1 -3.52 -15.59 7.22
C MET A 1 -2.18 -15.01 6.83
N ARG A 2 -2.14 -14.07 5.88
CA ARG A 2 -0.93 -13.39 5.44
C ARG A 2 -0.98 -11.91 5.85
N VAL A 3 -0.03 -11.49 6.69
CA VAL A 3 0.09 -10.11 7.20
C VAL A 3 1.36 -9.48 6.67
N ILE A 4 1.24 -8.34 5.98
CA ILE A 4 2.38 -7.63 5.42
C ILE A 4 2.54 -6.28 6.11
N ALA A 5 3.70 -6.04 6.70
CA ALA A 5 4.09 -4.73 7.19
C ALA A 5 4.79 -3.92 6.08
N ILE A 6 4.41 -2.66 5.94
CA ILE A 6 5.08 -1.69 5.08
C ILE A 6 5.82 -0.70 5.98
N ASN A 7 7.15 -0.73 5.95
CA ASN A 7 7.99 0.25 6.60
C ASN A 7 8.28 1.41 5.66
N GLY A 8 7.61 2.53 5.94
CA GLY A 8 7.77 3.81 5.30
C GLY A 8 8.89 4.68 5.87
N GLY A 9 9.65 4.20 6.86
CA GLY A 9 10.82 4.89 7.38
C GLY A 9 12.12 4.48 6.67
N PRO A 10 13.10 5.39 6.56
CA PRO A 10 14.40 5.08 5.96
C PRO A 10 15.29 4.18 6.83
N ARG A 11 14.92 3.95 8.10
CA ARG A 11 15.71 3.16 9.07
C ARG A 11 15.05 1.80 9.29
N LYS A 12 15.79 0.72 8.99
CA LYS A 12 15.26 -0.66 9.08
C LYS A 12 15.17 -1.21 10.50
N ASN A 13 15.93 -0.65 11.44
CA ASN A 13 16.10 -1.21 12.80
C ASN A 13 15.79 -0.20 13.92
N HIS A 14 14.97 0.82 13.65
CA HIS A 14 14.61 1.87 14.63
C HIS A 14 13.10 1.84 14.91
N ASN A 15 12.63 2.77 15.74
CA ASN A 15 11.26 2.89 16.28
C ASN A 15 10.14 2.37 15.36
N THR A 16 9.97 2.93 14.16
CA THR A 16 8.90 2.51 13.24
C THR A 16 8.99 1.03 12.88
N ALA A 17 10.20 0.55 12.53
CA ALA A 17 10.42 -0.85 12.20
C ALA A 17 10.26 -1.76 13.43
N THR A 18 10.72 -1.32 14.61
CA THR A 18 10.53 -2.05 15.87
C THR A 18 9.05 -2.27 16.16
N LEU A 19 8.22 -1.24 16.03
CA LEU A 19 6.78 -1.35 16.25
C LEU A 19 6.12 -2.27 15.21
N LEU A 20 6.48 -2.15 13.94
CA LEU A 20 5.98 -3.06 12.90
C LEU A 20 6.36 -4.51 13.18
N ASN A 21 7.61 -4.78 13.57
CA ASN A 21 8.05 -6.11 13.94
C ASN A 21 7.27 -6.65 15.14
N LYS A 22 6.94 -5.84 16.15
CA LYS A 22 6.08 -6.29 17.26
C LYS A 22 4.66 -6.67 16.81
N VAL A 23 4.09 -5.95 15.84
CA VAL A 23 2.80 -6.33 15.26
C VAL A 23 2.92 -7.66 14.49
N LEU A 24 3.98 -7.84 13.70
CA LEU A 24 4.22 -9.08 12.98
C LEU A 24 4.49 -10.26 13.93
N GLU A 25 5.30 -10.08 14.97
CA GLU A 25 5.53 -11.09 16.02
C GLU A 25 4.20 -11.55 16.65
N GLY A 26 3.32 -10.61 16.97
CA GLY A 26 1.98 -10.91 17.49
C GLY A 26 1.14 -11.72 16.51
N ALA A 27 1.10 -11.32 15.24
CA ALA A 27 0.37 -12.05 14.21
C ALA A 27 0.94 -13.47 13.98
N ALA A 28 2.27 -13.58 13.90
CA ALA A 28 2.97 -14.85 13.74
C ALA A 28 2.71 -15.81 14.91
N SER A 29 2.58 -15.29 16.14
CA SER A 29 2.22 -16.09 17.33
C SER A 29 0.86 -16.77 17.21
N GLN A 30 -0.01 -16.28 16.33
CA GLN A 30 -1.32 -16.86 16.02
C GLN A 30 -1.33 -17.68 14.72
N GLY A 31 -0.15 -18.01 14.17
CA GLY A 31 0.00 -18.82 12.96
C GLY A 31 -0.12 -18.05 11.65
N ALA A 32 0.00 -16.71 11.67
CA ALA A 32 0.03 -15.93 10.44
C ALA A 32 1.40 -16.01 9.75
N GLU A 33 1.41 -16.05 8.41
CA GLU A 33 2.60 -15.77 7.62
C GLU A 33 2.83 -14.25 7.61
N THR A 34 4.05 -13.83 7.96
CA THR A 34 4.37 -12.41 8.13
C THR A 34 5.55 -11.99 7.27
N GLU A 35 5.47 -10.79 6.69
CA GLU A 35 6.54 -10.20 5.90
C GLU A 35 6.65 -8.70 6.18
N ILE A 36 7.86 -8.15 6.16
CA ILE A 36 8.09 -6.70 6.18
C ILE A 36 8.72 -6.23 4.87
N ILE A 37 8.21 -5.13 4.32
CA ILE A 37 8.72 -4.49 3.09
C ILE A 37 9.19 -3.09 3.44
N HIS A 38 10.43 -2.77 3.08
CA HIS A 38 11.03 -1.46 3.31
C HIS A 38 10.91 -0.61 2.04
N LEU A 39 10.11 0.46 2.09
CA LEU A 39 9.88 1.30 0.90
C LEU A 39 11.17 1.98 0.41
N TYR A 40 12.05 2.37 1.33
CA TYR A 40 13.32 3.03 1.00
C TYR A 40 14.36 2.12 0.33
N ASP A 41 14.11 0.82 0.22
CA ASP A 41 14.94 -0.11 -0.59
C ASP A 41 14.51 -0.17 -2.05
N LEU A 42 13.34 0.38 -2.38
CA LEU A 42 12.72 0.27 -3.69
C LEU A 42 12.96 1.54 -4.49
N ASN A 43 13.29 1.41 -5.77
CA ASN A 43 13.35 2.53 -6.69
C ASN A 43 12.00 2.71 -7.40
N PHE A 44 11.18 3.62 -6.90
CA PHE A 44 9.90 3.96 -7.49
C PHE A 44 9.62 5.46 -7.37
N LYS A 45 8.57 5.94 -8.06
CA LYS A 45 8.02 7.29 -7.81
C LYS A 45 6.52 7.19 -7.56
N GLY A 46 5.96 8.28 -7.04
CA GLY A 46 4.52 8.47 -6.80
C GLY A 46 3.65 8.41 -8.06
N CYS A 47 2.35 8.62 -7.86
CA CYS A 47 1.38 8.60 -8.94
C CYS A 47 1.67 9.73 -9.94
N ALA A 48 1.66 9.39 -11.24
CA ALA A 48 1.83 10.37 -12.33
C ALA A 48 0.50 10.77 -12.99
N SER A 49 -0.64 10.40 -12.39
CA SER A 49 -1.98 10.70 -12.90
C SER A 49 -2.16 10.36 -14.38
N CYS A 50 -1.65 9.21 -14.83
CA CYS A 50 -1.81 8.78 -16.23
C CYS A 50 -3.21 8.22 -16.54
N PHE A 51 -4.05 8.00 -15.52
CA PHE A 51 -5.42 7.46 -15.60
C PHE A 51 -5.59 6.10 -16.30
N ALA A 52 -4.50 5.40 -16.66
CA ALA A 52 -4.59 4.05 -17.23
C ALA A 52 -5.30 3.05 -16.30
N CYS A 53 -5.24 3.27 -14.98
CA CYS A 53 -5.96 2.46 -13.99
C CYS A 53 -7.49 2.72 -13.94
N LYS A 54 -7.96 3.76 -14.62
CA LYS A 54 -9.35 4.23 -14.63
C LYS A 54 -10.09 3.88 -15.91
N LEU A 55 -9.36 3.51 -16.96
CA LEU A 55 -9.96 3.12 -18.22
C LEU A 55 -10.69 1.78 -18.08
N LYS A 56 -12.02 1.81 -18.06
CA LYS A 56 -12.86 0.61 -18.05
C LYS A 56 -12.52 -0.29 -19.23
N GLY A 57 -12.36 -1.59 -18.98
CA GLY A 57 -11.90 -2.56 -19.99
C GLY A 57 -10.43 -2.44 -20.38
N GLY A 58 -9.68 -1.47 -19.82
CA GLY A 58 -8.25 -1.33 -20.01
C GLY A 58 -7.46 -2.41 -19.27
N LYS A 59 -6.26 -2.73 -19.77
CA LYS A 59 -5.36 -3.77 -19.21
C LYS A 59 -5.01 -3.59 -17.73
N SER A 60 -5.07 -2.34 -17.25
CA SER A 60 -4.72 -1.96 -15.89
C SER A 60 -5.93 -1.46 -15.10
N TYR A 61 -7.17 -1.69 -15.54
CA TYR A 61 -8.34 -1.25 -14.79
C TYR A 61 -8.29 -1.76 -13.34
N GLY A 62 -8.42 -0.84 -12.37
CA GLY A 62 -8.35 -1.14 -10.94
C GLY A 62 -6.96 -1.36 -10.34
N LYS A 63 -5.88 -1.29 -11.14
CA LYS A 63 -4.49 -1.47 -10.67
C LYS A 63 -3.52 -0.46 -11.26
N CYS A 64 -2.43 -0.15 -10.57
CA CYS A 64 -1.44 0.79 -11.10
C CYS A 64 -0.81 0.23 -12.40
N ALA A 65 -0.74 1.04 -13.46
CA ALA A 65 -0.16 0.63 -14.74
C ALA A 65 1.36 0.78 -14.81
N ARG A 66 1.96 1.49 -13.84
CA ARG A 66 3.39 1.78 -13.81
C ARG A 66 4.18 0.53 -13.41
N VAL A 67 5.28 0.28 -14.12
CA VAL A 67 6.19 -0.85 -13.91
C VAL A 67 7.50 -0.34 -13.34
N ASP A 68 7.75 -0.62 -12.06
CA ASP A 68 8.99 -0.36 -11.32
C ASP A 68 9.04 -1.26 -10.07
N ASP A 69 9.98 -1.01 -9.15
CA ASP A 69 10.19 -1.88 -7.97
C ASP A 69 8.97 -1.97 -7.05
N LEU A 70 8.03 -1.02 -7.15
CA LEU A 70 6.79 -1.06 -6.38
C LEU A 70 5.74 -2.01 -6.99
N SER A 71 5.80 -2.29 -8.30
CA SER A 71 4.84 -3.16 -8.98
C SER A 71 4.70 -4.57 -8.38
N PRO A 72 5.79 -5.32 -8.09
CA PRO A 72 5.67 -6.63 -7.43
C PRO A 72 5.13 -6.50 -5.99
N VAL A 73 5.40 -5.40 -5.29
CA VAL A 73 4.84 -5.13 -3.95
C VAL A 73 3.33 -4.97 -4.03
N LEU A 74 2.83 -4.12 -4.93
CA LEU A 74 1.38 -3.93 -5.11
C LEU A 74 0.67 -5.24 -5.43
N LYS A 75 1.23 -6.05 -6.35
CA LYS A 75 0.69 -7.38 -6.69
C LYS A 75 0.67 -8.32 -5.48
N LYS A 76 1.68 -8.24 -4.60
CA LYS A 76 1.75 -9.06 -3.39
C LYS A 76 0.65 -8.67 -2.40
N LEU A 77 0.36 -7.38 -2.27
CA LEU A 77 -0.69 -6.85 -1.40
C LEU A 77 -2.10 -7.32 -1.79
N ASP A 78 -2.36 -7.63 -3.07
CA ASP A 78 -3.65 -8.18 -3.53
C ASP A 78 -4.01 -9.51 -2.86
N THR A 79 -3.02 -10.24 -2.36
CA THR A 79 -3.19 -11.55 -1.70
C THR A 79 -2.99 -11.49 -0.18
N ALA A 80 -2.77 -10.30 0.38
CA ALA A 80 -2.62 -10.12 1.82
C ALA A 80 -4.00 -10.07 2.49
N ASP A 81 -4.13 -10.75 3.63
CA ASP A 81 -5.33 -10.66 4.46
C ASP A 81 -5.32 -9.38 5.31
N ALA A 82 -4.14 -8.92 5.69
CA ALA A 82 -3.94 -7.66 6.41
C ALA A 82 -2.65 -6.96 5.99
N VAL A 83 -2.70 -5.63 5.98
CA VAL A 83 -1.55 -4.76 5.71
C VAL A 83 -1.39 -3.77 6.84
N VAL A 84 -0.19 -3.67 7.40
CA VAL A 84 0.15 -2.76 8.49
C VAL A 84 1.13 -1.72 7.95
N LEU A 85 0.72 -0.46 7.89
CA LEU A 85 1.57 0.63 7.41
C LEU A 85 2.18 1.40 8.59
N GLY A 86 3.52 1.49 8.62
CA GLY A 86 4.24 2.30 9.60
C GLY A 86 5.09 3.35 8.91
N SER A 87 5.02 4.59 9.39
CA SER A 87 5.88 5.69 8.93
C SER A 87 6.31 6.54 10.12
N PRO A 88 7.55 7.06 10.16
CA PRO A 88 7.86 8.19 11.03
C PRO A 88 7.05 9.42 10.60
N ILE A 89 6.86 10.36 11.53
CA ILE A 89 6.20 11.65 11.28
C ILE A 89 7.27 12.64 10.81
N TYR A 90 7.27 13.01 9.54
CA TYR A 90 8.12 14.05 8.97
C TYR A 90 7.26 15.26 8.62
N LEU A 91 7.54 16.41 9.24
CA LEU A 91 6.79 17.66 9.05
C LEU A 91 5.26 17.49 9.26
N GLY A 92 4.87 16.73 10.28
CA GLY A 92 3.45 16.49 10.59
C GLY A 92 2.74 15.49 9.67
N ASN A 93 3.47 14.80 8.80
CA ASN A 93 2.88 13.83 7.87
C ASN A 93 3.70 12.52 7.79
N VAL A 94 3.19 11.56 7.01
CA VAL A 94 3.99 10.38 6.61
C VAL A 94 5.18 10.80 5.75
N THR A 95 6.17 9.92 5.58
CA THR A 95 7.29 10.20 4.66
C THR A 95 6.83 10.36 3.21
N GLY A 96 7.63 11.06 2.41
CA GLY A 96 7.38 11.22 0.96
C GLY A 96 7.27 9.87 0.24
N GLU A 97 8.07 8.88 0.64
CA GLU A 97 7.97 7.52 0.06
C GLU A 97 6.68 6.82 0.45
N THR A 98 6.26 6.94 1.71
CA THR A 98 4.97 6.40 2.14
C THR A 98 3.82 7.05 1.38
N ARG A 99 3.88 8.37 1.16
CA ARG A 99 2.86 9.08 0.40
C ARG A 99 2.81 8.60 -1.06
N SER A 100 3.97 8.46 -1.69
CA SER A 100 4.10 7.95 -3.06
C SER A 100 3.54 6.52 -3.20
N PHE A 101 3.78 5.68 -2.19
CA PHE A 101 3.22 4.34 -2.10
C PHE A 101 1.69 4.35 -1.97
N ILE A 102 1.15 5.10 -1.00
CA ILE A 102 -0.30 5.24 -0.75
C ILE A 102 -1.04 5.67 -2.01
N GLU A 103 -0.52 6.66 -2.73
CA GLU A 103 -1.16 7.13 -3.96
C GLU A 103 -1.25 6.02 -5.02
N ARG A 104 -0.20 5.22 -5.19
CA ARG A 104 -0.21 4.14 -6.17
C ARG A 104 -0.99 2.91 -5.73
N LEU A 105 -1.17 2.72 -4.42
CA LEU A 105 -2.00 1.66 -3.85
C LEU A 105 -3.49 1.99 -3.96
N PHE A 106 -3.90 3.16 -3.49
CA PHE A 106 -5.33 3.49 -3.35
C PHE A 106 -5.91 4.20 -4.56
N PHE A 107 -5.14 5.03 -5.28
CA PHE A 107 -5.70 5.75 -6.43
C PHE A 107 -6.34 4.82 -7.44
N PRO A 108 -5.79 3.65 -7.83
CA PRO A 108 -6.45 2.72 -8.74
C PRO A 108 -7.83 2.23 -8.26
N LEU A 109 -8.02 2.07 -6.94
CA LEU A 109 -9.21 1.50 -6.32
C LEU A 109 -10.39 2.49 -6.18
N ILE A 110 -10.14 3.80 -6.25
CA ILE A 110 -11.17 4.83 -6.08
C ILE A 110 -11.97 5.01 -7.38
N GLU A 111 -13.15 4.42 -7.51
CA GLU A 111 -13.96 4.57 -8.73
C GLU A 111 -14.63 5.95 -8.83
N TYR A 112 -14.75 6.48 -10.05
CA TYR A 112 -15.46 7.75 -10.34
C TYR A 112 -16.94 7.55 -10.64
N THR A 113 -17.44 6.31 -10.61
CA THR A 113 -18.81 5.97 -11.01
C THR A 113 -19.74 5.91 -9.81
N LYS A 114 -21.02 6.26 -10.03
CA LYS A 114 -22.07 6.07 -9.01
C LYS A 114 -22.16 4.58 -8.63
N ARG A 115 -22.18 4.36 -7.32
CA ARG A 115 -22.19 3.09 -6.58
C ARG A 115 -23.14 2.06 -7.18
N GLN A 116 -22.64 0.86 -7.48
CA GLN A 116 -23.46 -0.35 -7.40
C GLN A 116 -23.17 -1.02 -6.05
N SER A 117 -24.21 -1.22 -5.25
CA SER A 117 -24.15 -1.74 -3.90
C SER A 117 -23.64 -3.18 -3.90
N ASN A 118 -22.36 -3.41 -3.60
CA ASN A 118 -21.90 -4.75 -3.19
C ASN A 118 -20.65 -4.67 -2.29
N ASN A 119 -20.91 -4.62 -0.97
CA ASN A 119 -20.16 -5.18 0.17
C ASN A 119 -18.62 -5.35 0.15
N ARG A 120 -17.83 -4.48 -0.48
CA ARG A 120 -16.40 -4.36 -0.17
C ARG A 120 -16.07 -2.93 0.27
N CYS A 121 -15.20 -2.83 1.28
CA CYS A 121 -14.84 -1.59 1.97
C CYS A 121 -14.42 -0.50 0.96
N THR A 122 -15.14 0.63 0.93
CA THR A 122 -14.97 1.69 -0.09
C THR A 122 -14.53 3.03 0.50
N TYR A 123 -13.44 3.60 -0.03
CA TYR A 123 -13.11 5.02 0.09
C TYR A 123 -13.63 5.75 -1.16
N GLY A 124 -14.72 6.52 -1.03
CA GLY A 124 -15.26 7.38 -2.10
C GLY A 124 -15.04 8.85 -1.75
N TRP A 125 -14.34 9.59 -2.62
CA TRP A 125 -14.24 11.04 -2.52
C TRP A 125 -15.35 11.65 -3.38
N ILE A 126 -16.33 12.27 -2.71
CA ILE A 126 -17.25 13.21 -3.35
C ILE A 126 -16.60 14.58 -3.16
N SER A 127 -16.12 15.19 -4.24
CA SER A 127 -15.79 16.61 -4.27
C SER A 127 -17.07 17.42 -4.39
#